data_AF-A0A8H6YYY8-F1
#
_entry.id   AF-A0A8H6YYY8-F1
#
_cell.length_a   1.000
_cell.length_b   1.000
_cell.length_c   1.000
_cell.angle_alpha   90.00
_cell.angle_beta   90.00
_cell.angle_gamma   90.00
#
_symmetry.space_group_name_H-M   'P 1'
#
loop_
_entity.id
_entity.type
_entity.pdbx_description
1 polymer ?
#
loop_
_entity_poly.entity_id
_entity_poly.type
_entity_poly.pdbx_seq_one_letter_code
_entity_poly.pdbx_strand_id
1 'polypeptide(L)'
;MSTALPRLDAITGAPLIGTWASSLLYMAELHQAVYYFSNFKQDNWKLKSYVAVAFAIDTISAIGDYACVYLYTITHAGDLVYLTKQNWAVPLYVISTTCVAFLVQSFLAFLYWRFTTNKIFVCFLSILILAALGGGITSGITVVLFPAFKDRNKTRIFGTFWIVTQLSADLIIAGALVLELMKAKSLFKAQRRVNNMLNRLVLHTIRTGTVTAVIALLALIAFLIDIETNIPVGILYTSGRVYVLSMLINLNIRDSSGRSQNWTTSSDQRETVRFANGTTYNFTTDFYPSEPDSTNSGSVKSSPFLLTSQSSANISGTQPPEIEMVPTDTKQVTEV
;
A
#
# COMPACT_ATOMS: atom_id res chain seq x y z
N MET A 1 32.96 6.24 -44.12
CA MET A 1 31.73 6.73 -43.45
C MET A 1 31.57 5.88 -42.20
N SER A 2 31.79 6.42 -41.01
CA SER A 2 31.70 5.63 -39.77
C SER A 2 30.22 5.34 -39.49
N THR A 3 29.79 4.09 -39.67
CA THR A 3 28.50 3.63 -39.16
C THR A 3 28.58 3.65 -37.65
N ALA A 4 28.07 4.71 -37.03
CA ALA A 4 27.96 4.79 -35.58
C ALA A 4 27.23 3.54 -35.10
N LEU A 5 27.92 2.72 -34.30
CA LEU A 5 27.29 1.57 -33.66
C LEU A 5 26.02 2.05 -32.95
N PRO A 6 24.88 1.33 -33.04
CA PRO A 6 23.75 1.57 -32.16
C PRO A 6 24.28 1.68 -30.73
N ARG A 7 23.81 2.66 -29.95
CA ARG A 7 24.36 2.98 -28.62
C ARG A 7 24.22 1.77 -27.69
N LEU A 8 25.19 0.86 -27.74
CA LEU A 8 25.17 -0.43 -27.04
C LEU A 8 25.04 -0.23 -25.54
N ASP A 9 25.70 0.81 -25.04
CA ASP A 9 25.58 1.35 -23.68
C ASP A 9 24.12 1.70 -23.29
N ALA A 10 23.37 2.37 -24.17
CA ALA A 10 21.96 2.70 -23.90
C ALA A 10 21.00 1.49 -24.03
N ILE A 11 21.41 0.43 -24.73
CA ILE A 11 20.64 -0.82 -24.85
C ILE A 11 20.94 -1.78 -23.68
N THR A 12 22.16 -1.80 -23.16
CA THR A 12 22.65 -2.80 -22.19
C THR A 12 23.09 -2.20 -20.84
N GLY A 13 23.77 -1.07 -20.84
CA GLY A 13 24.28 -0.37 -19.65
C GLY A 13 23.17 0.22 -18.78
N ALA A 14 22.14 0.84 -19.37
CA ALA A 14 21.03 1.38 -18.58
C ALA A 14 20.21 0.28 -17.84
N PRO A 15 19.85 -0.86 -18.47
CA PRO A 15 19.33 -2.03 -17.74
C PRO A 15 20.28 -2.56 -16.66
N LEU A 16 21.58 -2.64 -16.92
CA LEU A 16 22.59 -3.11 -15.96
C LEU A 16 22.62 -2.23 -14.70
N ILE A 17 22.72 -0.90 -14.86
CA ILE A 17 22.67 0.05 -13.74
C ILE A 17 21.33 -0.05 -12.99
N GLY A 18 20.23 -0.24 -13.74
CA GLY A 18 18.90 -0.51 -13.18
C GLY A 18 18.88 -1.74 -12.27
N THR A 19 19.51 -2.85 -12.69
CA THR A 19 19.60 -4.05 -11.84
C THR A 19 20.41 -3.82 -10.57
N TRP A 20 21.50 -3.05 -10.60
CA TRP A 20 22.26 -2.73 -9.37
C TRP A 20 21.42 -1.94 -8.37
N ALA A 21 20.69 -0.92 -8.83
CA ALA A 21 19.77 -0.17 -7.98
C ALA A 21 18.62 -1.06 -7.45
N SER A 22 18.08 -1.93 -8.29
CA SER A 22 17.05 -2.91 -7.92
C SER A 22 17.55 -3.90 -6.86
N SER A 23 18.79 -4.41 -6.97
CA SER A 23 19.41 -5.29 -5.97
C SER A 23 19.56 -4.64 -4.60
N LEU A 24 19.94 -3.36 -4.54
CA LEU A 24 20.05 -2.61 -3.28
C LEU A 24 18.68 -2.43 -2.61
N LEU A 25 17.63 -2.17 -3.39
CA LEU A 25 16.26 -2.09 -2.88
C LEU A 25 15.74 -3.46 -2.42
N TYR A 26 16.03 -4.53 -3.17
CA TYR A 26 15.65 -5.90 -2.81
C TYR A 26 16.29 -6.36 -1.49
N MET A 27 17.52 -5.94 -1.18
CA MET A 27 18.14 -6.16 0.13
C MET A 27 17.35 -5.47 1.27
N ALA A 28 16.91 -4.23 1.06
CA ALA A 28 16.09 -3.51 2.03
C ALA A 28 14.70 -4.16 2.19
N GLU A 29 14.12 -4.64 1.09
CA GLU A 29 12.85 -5.36 1.06
C GLU A 29 12.92 -6.69 1.81
N LEU A 30 13.94 -7.52 1.54
CA LEU A 30 14.25 -8.74 2.29
C LEU A 30 14.34 -8.48 3.78
N HIS A 31 15.06 -7.43 4.20
CA HIS A 31 15.15 -7.04 5.60
C HIS A 31 13.78 -6.70 6.20
N GLN A 32 12.94 -5.93 5.50
CA GLN A 32 11.58 -5.59 5.97
C GLN A 32 10.63 -6.79 5.96
N ALA A 33 10.77 -7.73 5.02
CA ALA A 33 10.00 -8.97 4.95
C ALA A 33 10.36 -9.91 6.11
N VAL A 34 11.66 -10.14 6.35
CA VAL A 34 12.15 -10.92 7.50
C VAL A 34 11.69 -10.27 8.82
N TYR A 35 11.76 -8.95 8.93
CA TYR A 35 11.22 -8.23 10.10
C TYR A 35 9.71 -8.48 10.27
N TYR A 36 8.94 -8.40 9.18
CA TYR A 36 7.49 -8.59 9.21
C TYR A 36 7.13 -10.00 9.71
N PHE A 37 7.64 -11.05 9.05
CA PHE A 37 7.33 -12.44 9.40
C PHE A 37 7.89 -12.86 10.77
N SER A 38 8.97 -12.24 11.24
CA SER A 38 9.55 -12.54 12.56
C SER A 38 8.77 -11.91 13.73
N ASN A 39 8.32 -10.66 13.59
CA ASN A 39 7.69 -9.92 14.68
C ASN A 39 6.15 -10.04 14.67
N PHE A 40 5.50 -10.08 13.51
CA PHE A 40 4.04 -10.12 13.39
C PHE A 40 3.48 -11.56 13.33
N LYS A 41 3.95 -12.42 14.24
CA LYS A 41 3.55 -13.84 14.29
C LYS A 41 2.05 -14.06 14.53
N GLN A 42 1.35 -13.09 15.12
CA GLN A 42 -0.10 -13.16 15.40
C GLN A 42 -0.99 -12.57 14.29
N ASP A 43 -0.42 -11.97 13.23
CA ASP A 43 -1.24 -11.42 12.14
C ASP A 43 -2.07 -12.52 11.43
N ASN A 44 -3.30 -12.15 11.05
CA ASN A 44 -4.22 -12.99 10.31
C ASN A 44 -3.55 -13.60 9.06
N TRP A 45 -3.72 -14.91 8.87
CA TRP A 45 -3.12 -15.66 7.77
C TRP A 45 -3.40 -15.05 6.40
N LYS A 46 -4.58 -14.43 6.20
CA LYS A 46 -4.95 -13.75 4.95
C LYS A 46 -4.01 -12.58 4.60
N LEU A 47 -3.62 -11.78 5.61
CA LEU A 47 -2.69 -10.67 5.41
C LEU A 47 -1.28 -11.19 5.14
N LYS A 48 -0.83 -12.20 5.89
CA LYS A 48 0.47 -12.85 5.65
C LYS A 48 0.57 -13.49 4.27
N SER A 49 -0.47 -14.18 3.81
CA SER A 49 -0.50 -14.74 2.45
C SER A 49 -0.48 -13.64 1.39
N TYR A 50 -1.15 -12.51 1.64
CA TYR A 50 -1.12 -11.37 0.73
C TYR A 50 0.29 -10.77 0.59
N VAL A 51 0.97 -10.54 1.72
CA VAL A 51 2.37 -10.06 1.75
C VAL A 51 3.31 -11.07 1.09
N ALA A 52 3.16 -12.37 1.40
CA ALA A 52 3.98 -13.42 0.80
C ALA A 52 3.79 -13.53 -0.72
N VAL A 53 2.56 -13.39 -1.23
CA VAL A 53 2.26 -13.37 -2.67
C VAL A 53 2.86 -12.13 -3.33
N ALA A 54 2.72 -10.94 -2.75
CA ALA A 54 3.34 -9.72 -3.29
C ALA A 54 4.87 -9.86 -3.39
N PHE A 55 5.52 -10.31 -2.32
CA PHE A 55 6.96 -10.55 -2.26
C PHE A 55 7.43 -11.65 -3.24
N ALA A 56 6.63 -12.71 -3.43
CA ALA A 56 6.95 -13.79 -4.37
C ALA A 56 6.85 -13.34 -5.83
N ILE A 57 5.81 -12.58 -6.20
CA ILE A 57 5.66 -12.01 -7.55
C ILE A 57 6.76 -10.99 -7.82
N ASP A 58 7.14 -10.20 -6.82
CA ASP A 58 8.26 -9.27 -6.95
C ASP A 58 9.59 -10.01 -7.11
N THR A 59 9.83 -11.08 -6.37
CA THR A 59 11.00 -11.97 -6.58
C THR A 59 11.02 -12.57 -8.00
N ILE A 60 9.87 -12.90 -8.59
CA ILE A 60 9.77 -13.34 -10.00
C ILE A 60 10.16 -12.19 -10.96
N SER A 61 9.76 -10.95 -10.67
CA SER A 61 10.19 -9.78 -11.46
C SER A 61 11.71 -9.60 -11.39
N ALA A 62 12.34 -9.82 -10.23
CA ALA A 62 13.80 -9.74 -10.07
C ALA A 62 14.54 -10.78 -10.91
N ILE A 63 14.04 -12.02 -10.97
CA ILE A 63 14.57 -13.07 -11.86
C ILE A 63 14.48 -12.61 -13.32
N GLY A 64 13.39 -11.95 -13.71
CA GLY A 64 13.25 -11.31 -15.03
C GLY A 64 14.32 -10.24 -15.29
N ASP A 65 14.54 -9.31 -14.35
CA ASP A 65 15.53 -8.23 -14.49
C ASP A 65 16.95 -8.79 -14.68
N TYR A 66 17.37 -9.74 -13.83
CA TYR A 66 18.69 -10.37 -13.91
C TYR A 66 18.85 -11.22 -15.18
N ALA A 67 17.83 -11.98 -15.58
CA ALA A 67 17.85 -12.75 -16.81
C ALA A 67 17.96 -11.85 -18.05
N CYS A 68 17.26 -10.71 -18.07
CA CYS A 68 17.33 -9.74 -19.15
C CYS A 68 18.76 -9.23 -19.35
N VAL A 69 19.40 -8.78 -18.26
CA VAL A 69 20.79 -8.28 -18.31
C VAL A 69 21.77 -9.38 -18.67
N TYR A 70 21.67 -10.58 -18.08
CA TYR A 70 22.57 -11.70 -18.38
C TYR A 70 22.48 -12.13 -19.86
N LEU A 71 21.27 -12.23 -20.41
CA LEU A 71 21.06 -12.60 -21.80
C LEU A 71 21.63 -11.56 -22.77
N TYR A 72 21.43 -10.26 -22.49
CA TYR A 72 21.96 -9.18 -23.33
C TYR A 72 23.47 -8.95 -23.19
N THR A 73 24.07 -9.15 -22.01
CA THR A 73 25.48 -8.80 -21.75
C THR A 73 26.45 -9.97 -21.84
N ILE A 74 26.00 -11.20 -21.56
CA ILE A 74 26.86 -12.41 -21.53
C ILE A 74 26.48 -13.38 -22.65
N THR A 75 25.23 -13.89 -22.66
CA THR A 75 24.86 -15.01 -23.55
C THR A 75 24.85 -14.61 -25.04
N HIS A 76 24.30 -13.44 -25.36
CA HIS A 76 24.19 -12.92 -26.73
C HIS A 76 25.02 -11.64 -26.93
N ALA A 77 26.16 -11.57 -26.25
CA ALA A 77 27.09 -10.45 -26.37
C ALA A 77 27.55 -10.27 -27.83
N GLY A 78 27.28 -9.09 -28.40
CA GLY A 78 27.60 -8.77 -29.80
C GLY A 78 26.56 -9.21 -30.84
N ASP A 79 25.53 -9.98 -30.47
CA ASP A 79 24.41 -10.30 -31.37
C ASP A 79 23.42 -9.13 -31.46
N LEU A 80 23.65 -8.26 -32.45
CA LEU A 80 22.80 -7.11 -32.75
C LEU A 80 21.35 -7.49 -33.11
N VAL A 81 21.08 -8.70 -33.60
CA VAL A 81 19.73 -9.17 -33.96
C VAL A 81 18.95 -9.59 -32.70
N TYR A 82 19.65 -10.12 -31.70
CA TYR A 82 19.07 -10.43 -30.39
C TYR A 82 18.90 -9.18 -29.53
N LEU A 83 19.88 -8.27 -29.53
CA LEU A 83 19.85 -7.01 -28.77
C LEU A 83 18.77 -6.02 -29.24
N THR A 84 18.32 -6.12 -30.50
CA THR A 84 17.21 -5.32 -31.05
C THR A 84 15.83 -5.96 -30.88
N LYS A 85 15.72 -6.95 -29.98
CA LYS A 85 14.46 -7.60 -29.60
C LYS A 85 14.24 -7.59 -28.10
N GLN A 86 12.99 -7.35 -27.69
CA GLN A 86 12.52 -7.51 -26.32
C GLN A 86 12.34 -8.99 -26.04
N ASN A 87 13.26 -9.59 -25.28
CA ASN A 87 13.23 -11.00 -24.94
C ASN A 87 12.17 -11.31 -23.87
N TRP A 88 11.86 -12.61 -23.68
CA TRP A 88 10.89 -13.14 -22.70
C TRP A 88 11.02 -12.56 -21.28
N ALA A 89 12.22 -12.15 -20.88
CA ALA A 89 12.49 -11.52 -19.59
C ALA A 89 11.80 -10.14 -19.43
N VAL A 90 11.63 -9.38 -20.51
CA VAL A 90 10.99 -8.05 -20.51
C VAL A 90 9.48 -8.13 -20.22
N PRO A 91 8.65 -8.92 -20.93
CA PRO A 91 7.24 -9.06 -20.59
C PRO A 91 7.02 -9.79 -19.26
N LEU A 92 7.92 -10.71 -18.84
CA LEU A 92 7.87 -11.29 -17.51
C LEU A 92 8.00 -10.21 -16.43
N TYR A 93 8.98 -9.32 -16.55
CA TYR A 93 9.15 -8.16 -15.67
C TYR A 93 7.91 -7.25 -15.70
N VAL A 94 7.44 -6.84 -16.89
CA VAL A 94 6.28 -5.93 -17.05
C VAL A 94 5.02 -6.49 -16.39
N ILE A 95 4.68 -7.75 -16.64
CA ILE A 95 3.49 -8.38 -16.08
C ILE A 95 3.63 -8.52 -14.55
N SER A 96 4.79 -8.98 -14.07
CA SER A 96 5.03 -9.18 -12.63
C SER A 96 5.00 -7.86 -11.86
N THR A 97 5.63 -6.79 -12.36
CA THR A 97 5.60 -5.47 -11.71
C THR A 97 4.20 -4.84 -11.77
N THR A 98 3.42 -5.08 -12.84
CA THR A 98 2.00 -4.67 -12.89
C THR A 98 1.19 -5.37 -11.82
N CYS A 99 1.37 -6.69 -11.63
CA CYS A 99 0.69 -7.45 -10.58
C CYS A 99 1.09 -6.97 -9.17
N VAL A 100 2.38 -6.69 -8.93
CA VAL A 100 2.87 -6.10 -7.68
C VAL A 100 2.24 -4.73 -7.42
N ALA A 101 2.25 -3.83 -8.40
CA ALA A 101 1.65 -2.51 -8.29
C ALA A 101 0.15 -2.61 -7.98
N PHE A 102 -0.59 -3.49 -8.67
CA PHE A 102 -2.01 -3.75 -8.40
C PHE A 102 -2.26 -4.20 -6.95
N LEU A 103 -1.45 -5.11 -6.41
CA LEU A 103 -1.58 -5.57 -5.02
C LEU A 103 -1.32 -4.42 -4.04
N VAL A 104 -0.22 -3.67 -4.22
CA VAL A 104 0.13 -2.57 -3.30
C VAL A 104 -0.87 -1.41 -3.39
N GLN A 105 -1.33 -1.03 -4.58
CA GLN A 105 -2.38 -0.03 -4.75
C GLN A 105 -3.72 -0.50 -4.15
N SER A 106 -4.08 -1.78 -4.29
CA SER A 106 -5.27 -2.34 -3.66
C SER A 106 -5.18 -2.31 -2.13
N PHE A 107 -4.01 -2.58 -1.56
CA PHE A 107 -3.75 -2.47 -0.13
C PHE A 107 -3.87 -1.01 0.37
N LEU A 108 -3.32 -0.04 -0.37
CA LEU A 108 -3.44 1.39 -0.03
C LEU A 108 -4.89 1.90 -0.18
N ALA A 109 -5.64 1.43 -1.19
CA ALA A 109 -7.05 1.73 -1.38
C ALA A 109 -7.94 1.10 -0.29
N PHE A 110 -7.62 -0.11 0.17
CA PHE A 110 -8.25 -0.73 1.35
C PHE A 110 -8.00 0.10 2.61
N LEU A 111 -6.76 0.59 2.80
CA LEU A 111 -6.42 1.45 3.93
C LEU A 111 -7.20 2.79 3.87
N TYR A 112 -7.33 3.40 2.68
CA TYR A 112 -8.18 4.57 2.47
C TYR A 112 -9.65 4.28 2.78
N TRP A 113 -10.21 3.17 2.28
CA TRP A 113 -11.59 2.75 2.53
C TRP A 113 -11.91 2.64 4.04
N ARG A 114 -10.92 2.25 4.86
CA ARG A 114 -11.09 2.13 6.31
C ARG A 114 -11.28 3.48 7.02
N PHE A 115 -10.73 4.56 6.48
CA PHE A 115 -10.84 5.92 7.06
C PHE A 115 -11.98 6.76 6.47
N THR A 116 -12.36 6.55 5.21
CA THR A 116 -13.40 7.36 4.54
C THR A 116 -14.82 6.85 4.79
N THR A 117 -15.80 7.75 4.67
CA THR A 117 -17.23 7.40 4.53
C THR A 117 -17.69 7.40 3.06
N ASN A 118 -16.90 7.98 2.15
CA ASN A 118 -17.28 8.17 0.75
C ASN A 118 -17.00 6.91 -0.10
N LYS A 119 -17.98 6.02 -0.16
CA LYS A 119 -17.94 4.79 -0.97
C LYS A 119 -17.82 5.04 -2.49
N ILE A 120 -18.31 6.19 -2.99
CA ILE A 120 -18.25 6.53 -4.42
C ILE A 120 -16.79 6.75 -4.83
N PHE A 121 -16.02 7.46 -4.00
CA PHE A 121 -14.60 7.70 -4.27
C PHE A 121 -13.78 6.40 -4.21
N VAL A 122 -14.10 5.46 -3.31
CA VAL A 122 -13.47 4.12 -3.27
C VAL A 122 -13.76 3.32 -4.54
N CYS A 123 -14.97 3.43 -5.11
CA CYS A 123 -15.31 2.82 -6.39
C CYS A 123 -14.46 3.42 -7.53
N PHE A 124 -14.34 4.76 -7.58
CA PHE A 124 -13.48 5.47 -8.53
C PHE A 124 -12.01 5.02 -8.45
N LEU A 125 -11.44 4.94 -7.24
CA LEU A 125 -10.08 4.41 -7.03
C LEU A 125 -9.94 2.97 -7.54
N SER A 126 -10.92 2.10 -7.26
CA SER A 126 -10.92 0.71 -7.72
C SER A 126 -10.92 0.61 -9.25
N ILE A 127 -11.72 1.42 -9.93
CA ILE A 127 -11.75 1.48 -11.40
C ILE A 127 -10.40 1.96 -11.96
N LEU A 128 -9.77 2.96 -11.33
CA LEU A 128 -8.48 3.48 -11.75
C LEU A 128 -7.34 2.45 -11.59
N ILE A 129 -7.35 1.69 -10.50
CA ILE A 129 -6.43 0.56 -10.26
C ILE A 129 -6.62 -0.54 -11.32
N LEU A 130 -7.87 -0.89 -11.65
CA LEU A 130 -8.16 -1.87 -12.69
C LEU A 130 -7.76 -1.39 -14.09
N ALA A 131 -7.88 -0.09 -14.38
CA ALA A 131 -7.40 0.51 -15.62
C ALA A 131 -5.87 0.44 -15.75
N ALA A 132 -5.13 0.72 -14.67
CA ALA A 132 -3.68 0.57 -14.63
C ALA A 132 -3.24 -0.89 -14.81
N LEU A 133 -3.90 -1.85 -14.14
CA LEU A 133 -3.67 -3.29 -14.32
C LEU A 133 -3.91 -3.72 -15.78
N GLY A 134 -5.03 -3.32 -16.37
CA GLY A 134 -5.36 -3.60 -17.77
C GLY A 134 -4.35 -3.00 -18.74
N GLY A 135 -3.88 -1.77 -18.49
CA GLY A 135 -2.82 -1.11 -19.25
C GLY A 135 -1.50 -1.91 -19.22
N GLY A 136 -1.05 -2.31 -18.04
CA GLY A 136 0.21 -3.06 -17.87
C GLY A 136 0.17 -4.47 -18.47
N ILE A 137 -0.92 -5.21 -18.28
CA ILE A 137 -1.13 -6.51 -18.94
C ILE A 137 -1.13 -6.36 -20.46
N THR A 138 -1.85 -5.36 -21.00
CA THR A 138 -1.89 -5.10 -22.45
C THR A 138 -0.52 -4.70 -22.99
N SER A 139 0.24 -3.90 -22.24
CA SER A 139 1.63 -3.56 -22.58
C SER A 139 2.52 -4.80 -22.65
N GLY A 140 2.46 -5.68 -21.63
CA GLY A 140 3.19 -6.96 -21.61
C GLY A 140 2.83 -7.88 -22.78
N ILE A 141 1.54 -8.04 -23.10
CA ILE A 141 1.09 -8.82 -24.26
C ILE A 141 1.59 -8.20 -25.57
N THR A 142 1.57 -6.86 -25.69
CA THR A 142 2.07 -6.16 -26.89
C THR A 142 3.57 -6.38 -27.10
N VAL A 143 4.37 -6.43 -26.03
CA VAL A 143 5.80 -6.79 -26.09
C VAL A 143 6.00 -8.22 -26.62
N VAL A 144 5.15 -9.17 -26.22
CA VAL A 144 5.22 -10.57 -26.72
C VAL A 144 4.85 -10.67 -28.20
N LEU A 145 3.83 -9.93 -28.64
CA LEU A 145 3.37 -9.92 -30.04
C LEU A 145 4.32 -9.16 -30.98
N PHE A 146 4.95 -8.09 -30.49
CA PHE A 146 5.83 -7.21 -31.26
C PHE A 146 7.19 -7.03 -30.57
N PRO A 147 8.02 -8.09 -30.49
CA PRO A 147 9.28 -8.04 -29.75
C PRO A 147 10.36 -7.19 -30.44
N ALA A 148 10.28 -6.93 -31.75
CA ALA A 148 11.30 -6.17 -32.47
C ALA A 148 11.24 -4.67 -32.13
N PHE A 149 12.39 -4.03 -31.89
CA PHE A 149 12.45 -2.59 -31.56
C PHE A 149 11.83 -1.70 -32.66
N LYS A 150 11.91 -2.12 -33.93
CA LYS A 150 11.25 -1.44 -35.07
C LYS A 150 9.72 -1.31 -34.92
N ASP A 151 9.08 -2.25 -34.23
CA ASP A 151 7.64 -2.24 -33.96
C ASP A 151 7.27 -1.56 -32.63
N ARG A 152 8.26 -1.14 -31.83
CA ARG A 152 8.07 -0.63 -30.46
C ARG A 152 7.19 0.62 -30.40
N ASN A 153 7.03 1.35 -31.51
CA ASN A 153 6.02 2.41 -31.65
C ASN A 153 4.58 1.93 -31.34
N LYS A 154 4.24 0.67 -31.64
CA LYS A 154 2.96 0.04 -31.24
C LYS A 154 2.90 -0.18 -29.73
N THR A 155 3.97 -0.73 -29.16
CA THR A 155 4.16 -0.92 -27.72
C THR A 155 4.16 0.40 -26.95
N ARG A 156 4.60 1.51 -27.56
CA ARG A 156 4.64 2.86 -26.98
C ARG A 156 3.27 3.32 -26.48
N ILE A 157 2.22 3.08 -27.26
CA ILE A 157 0.87 3.58 -26.95
C ILE A 157 0.40 2.94 -25.63
N PHE A 158 0.47 1.60 -25.55
CA PHE A 158 0.07 0.85 -24.36
C PHE A 158 1.00 1.09 -23.17
N GLY A 159 2.33 1.17 -23.38
CA GLY A 159 3.29 1.48 -22.33
C GLY A 159 3.11 2.89 -21.75
N THR A 160 2.83 3.88 -22.59
CA THR A 160 2.54 5.27 -22.14
C THR A 160 1.24 5.31 -21.36
N PHE A 161 0.17 4.67 -21.87
CA PHE A 161 -1.10 4.56 -21.18
C PHE A 161 -0.96 3.90 -19.81
N TRP A 162 -0.20 2.80 -19.73
CA TRP A 162 0.10 2.09 -18.47
C TRP A 162 0.82 3.00 -17.47
N ILE A 163 1.94 3.62 -17.84
CA ILE A 163 2.71 4.47 -16.92
C ILE A 163 1.89 5.68 -16.45
N VAL A 164 1.13 6.33 -17.33
CA VAL A 164 0.28 7.49 -16.98
C VAL A 164 -0.88 7.10 -16.07
N THR A 165 -1.57 5.98 -16.33
CA THR A 165 -2.66 5.51 -15.45
C THR A 165 -2.13 5.07 -14.09
N GLN A 166 -0.99 4.37 -14.04
CA GLN A 166 -0.35 3.95 -12.79
C GLN A 166 0.15 5.15 -11.96
N LEU A 167 0.81 6.14 -12.59
CA LEU A 167 1.22 7.38 -11.92
C LEU A 167 0.01 8.16 -11.36
N SER A 168 -1.08 8.22 -12.12
CA SER A 168 -2.32 8.87 -11.69
C SER A 168 -2.96 8.13 -10.51
N ALA A 169 -2.99 6.80 -10.53
CA ALA A 169 -3.46 5.98 -9.42
C ALA A 169 -2.65 6.24 -8.15
N ASP A 170 -1.32 6.18 -8.23
CA ASP A 170 -0.43 6.43 -7.09
C ASP A 170 -0.65 7.82 -6.45
N LEU A 171 -0.68 8.88 -7.26
CA LEU A 171 -0.84 10.25 -6.77
C LEU A 171 -2.22 10.48 -6.13
N ILE A 172 -3.29 9.97 -6.75
CA ILE A 172 -4.66 10.14 -6.24
C ILE A 172 -4.87 9.30 -4.97
N ILE A 173 -4.39 8.04 -4.93
CA ILE A 173 -4.50 7.18 -3.75
C ILE A 173 -3.66 7.77 -2.59
N ALA A 174 -2.40 8.14 -2.83
CA ALA A 174 -1.54 8.71 -1.79
C ALA A 174 -2.09 10.05 -1.26
N GLY A 175 -2.55 10.94 -2.15
CA GLY A 175 -3.18 12.20 -1.76
C GLY A 175 -4.45 12.01 -0.93
N ALA A 176 -5.37 11.14 -1.39
CA ALA A 176 -6.60 10.84 -0.68
C ALA A 176 -6.35 10.18 0.69
N LEU A 177 -5.40 9.25 0.75
CA LEU A 177 -4.98 8.59 2.00
C LEU A 177 -4.38 9.60 2.98
N VAL A 178 -3.47 10.47 2.54
CA VAL A 178 -2.88 11.53 3.38
C VAL A 178 -3.95 12.48 3.92
N LEU A 179 -4.91 12.91 3.10
CA LEU A 179 -6.00 13.79 3.54
C LEU A 179 -6.89 13.14 4.62
N GLU A 180 -7.27 11.87 4.47
CA GLU A 180 -8.07 11.19 5.49
C GLU A 180 -7.27 10.89 6.77
N LEU A 181 -5.98 10.53 6.66
CA LEU A 181 -5.12 10.39 7.85
C LEU A 181 -4.94 11.72 8.58
N MET A 182 -4.86 12.86 7.87
CA MET A 182 -4.78 14.19 8.49
C MET A 182 -6.08 14.55 9.24
N LYS A 183 -7.25 14.17 8.71
CA LYS A 183 -8.53 14.31 9.42
C LYS A 183 -8.55 13.42 10.67
N ALA A 184 -8.20 12.13 10.53
CA ALA A 184 -8.12 11.20 11.65
C ALA A 184 -7.15 11.69 12.75
N LYS A 185 -6.01 12.26 12.36
CA LYS A 185 -5.03 12.88 13.27
C LYS A 185 -5.63 14.04 14.08
N SER A 186 -6.50 14.85 13.48
CA SER A 186 -7.21 15.93 14.17
C SER A 186 -8.18 15.39 15.23
N LEU A 187 -8.91 14.30 14.90
CA LEU A 187 -9.85 13.64 15.80
C LEU A 187 -9.16 12.97 17.01
N PHE A 188 -7.97 12.38 16.80
CA PHE A 188 -7.22 11.67 17.86
C PHE A 188 -6.09 12.50 18.48
N LYS A 189 -6.28 13.82 18.57
CA LYS A 189 -5.29 14.75 19.13
C LYS A 189 -4.97 14.47 20.61
N ALA A 190 -5.92 13.91 21.38
CA ALA A 190 -5.73 13.52 22.77
C ALA A 190 -4.85 12.25 22.90
N GLN A 191 -5.04 11.26 22.02
CA GLN A 191 -4.34 9.98 22.05
C GLN A 191 -2.92 10.08 21.45
N ARG A 192 -1.95 10.49 22.29
CA ARG A 192 -0.55 10.70 21.87
C ARG A 192 0.07 9.51 21.14
N ARG A 193 -0.24 8.27 21.53
CA ARG A 193 0.27 7.04 20.88
C ARG A 193 -0.27 6.88 19.45
N VAL A 194 -1.60 7.02 19.28
CA VAL A 194 -2.28 6.92 17.98
C VAL A 194 -1.85 8.05 17.05
N ASN A 195 -1.80 9.29 17.55
CA ASN A 195 -1.32 10.46 16.80
C ASN A 195 0.12 10.27 16.28
N ASN A 196 1.02 9.73 17.11
CA ASN A 196 2.40 9.41 16.70
C ASN A 196 2.45 8.33 15.59
N MET A 197 1.63 7.29 15.68
CA MET A 197 1.52 6.26 14.63
C MET A 197 1.02 6.83 13.32
N LEU A 198 -0.09 7.58 13.35
CA LEU A 198 -0.65 8.25 12.18
C LEU A 198 0.35 9.23 11.55
N ASN A 199 1.11 9.97 12.36
CA ASN A 199 2.12 10.89 11.84
C ASN A 199 3.27 10.17 11.12
N ARG A 200 3.71 9.01 11.62
CA ARG A 200 4.69 8.15 10.92
C ARG A 200 4.12 7.58 9.63
N LEU A 201 2.86 7.15 9.65
CA LEU A 201 2.18 6.58 8.49
C LEU A 201 1.95 7.61 7.37
N VAL A 202 1.53 8.84 7.71
CA VAL A 202 1.46 9.98 6.77
C VAL A 202 2.83 10.29 6.18
N LEU A 203 3.85 10.48 7.03
CA LEU A 203 5.19 10.83 6.57
C LEU A 203 5.80 9.75 5.66
N HIS A 204 5.54 8.48 5.96
CA HIS A 204 5.97 7.36 5.13
C HIS A 204 5.22 7.34 3.79
N THR A 205 3.88 7.41 3.81
CA THR A 205 3.04 7.46 2.59
C THR A 205 3.44 8.59 1.65
N ILE A 206 3.73 9.79 2.18
CA ILE A 206 4.22 10.93 1.38
C ILE A 206 5.57 10.61 0.75
N ARG A 207 6.52 10.08 1.52
CA ARG A 207 7.86 9.72 1.02
C ARG A 207 7.77 8.66 -0.08
N THR A 208 7.02 7.59 0.14
CA THR A 208 6.88 6.48 -0.82
C THR A 208 6.15 6.91 -2.08
N GLY A 209 5.01 7.59 -1.96
CA GLY A 209 4.24 8.06 -3.10
C GLY A 209 4.98 9.12 -3.93
N THR A 210 5.84 9.92 -3.30
CA THR A 210 6.73 10.85 -4.02
C THR A 210 7.83 10.10 -4.78
N VAL A 211 8.43 9.07 -4.17
CA VAL A 211 9.47 8.25 -4.82
C VAL A 211 8.91 7.47 -6.01
N THR A 212 7.75 6.81 -5.88
CA THR A 212 7.13 6.11 -7.04
C THR A 212 6.76 7.09 -8.14
N ALA A 213 6.20 8.26 -7.80
CA ALA A 213 5.85 9.29 -8.77
C ALA A 213 7.08 9.84 -9.53
N VAL A 214 8.21 10.07 -8.85
CA VAL A 214 9.45 10.52 -9.49
C VAL A 214 10.03 9.45 -10.41
N ILE A 215 10.06 8.17 -9.98
CA ILE A 215 10.54 7.06 -10.82
C ILE A 215 9.67 6.92 -12.07
N ALA A 216 8.34 6.92 -11.91
CA ALA A 216 7.39 6.82 -13.03
C ALA A 216 7.47 8.02 -13.98
N LEU A 217 7.66 9.25 -13.47
CA LEU A 217 7.84 10.45 -14.28
C LEU A 217 9.16 10.42 -15.09
N LEU A 218 10.26 10.02 -14.46
CA LEU A 218 11.56 9.87 -15.15
C LEU A 218 11.49 8.78 -16.23
N ALA A 219 10.86 7.65 -15.93
CA ALA A 219 10.61 6.58 -16.91
C ALA A 219 9.73 7.06 -18.07
N LEU A 220 8.65 7.80 -17.79
CA LEU A 220 7.76 8.37 -18.81
C LEU A 220 8.50 9.36 -19.72
N ILE A 221 9.28 10.27 -19.15
CA ILE A 221 10.08 11.24 -19.91
C ILE A 221 11.08 10.51 -20.81
N ALA A 222 11.83 9.54 -20.27
CA ALA A 222 12.76 8.73 -21.05
C ALA A 222 12.05 7.99 -22.20
N PHE A 223 10.88 7.39 -21.93
CA PHE A 223 10.09 6.64 -22.91
C PHE A 223 9.45 7.51 -24.00
N LEU A 224 9.27 8.81 -23.72
CA LEU A 224 8.78 9.77 -24.70
C LEU A 224 9.90 10.37 -25.57
N ILE A 225 11.11 10.50 -25.02
CA ILE A 225 12.29 11.06 -25.72
C ILE A 225 12.94 10.01 -26.64
N ASP A 226 13.18 8.80 -26.13
CA ASP A 226 13.95 7.77 -26.85
C ASP A 226 13.26 6.41 -26.78
N ILE A 227 12.86 5.93 -27.97
CA ILE A 227 12.20 4.64 -28.16
C ILE A 227 13.13 3.55 -28.70
N GLU A 228 14.38 3.87 -29.04
CA GLU A 228 15.33 2.88 -29.57
C GLU A 228 16.22 2.28 -28.47
N THR A 229 16.15 2.79 -27.24
CA THR A 229 17.03 2.38 -26.12
C THR A 229 16.26 1.81 -24.91
N ASN A 230 16.96 1.11 -24.02
CA ASN A 230 16.37 0.48 -22.84
C ASN A 230 16.48 1.33 -21.56
N ILE A 231 16.78 2.62 -21.70
CA ILE A 231 16.85 3.58 -20.59
C ILE A 231 15.56 3.57 -19.73
N PRO A 232 14.34 3.59 -20.31
CA PRO A 232 13.11 3.55 -19.52
C PRO A 232 12.94 2.26 -18.72
N VAL A 233 13.40 1.13 -19.29
CA VAL A 233 13.33 -0.20 -18.66
C VAL A 233 14.26 -0.25 -17.44
N GLY A 234 15.49 0.24 -17.57
CA GLY A 234 16.45 0.31 -16.47
C GLY A 234 15.98 1.18 -15.28
N ILE A 235 15.32 2.32 -15.56
CA ILE A 235 14.68 3.13 -14.52
C ILE A 235 13.55 2.34 -13.83
N LEU A 236 12.69 1.70 -14.63
CA LEU A 236 11.52 0.98 -14.14
C LEU A 236 11.85 -0.24 -13.29
N TYR A 237 12.99 -0.94 -13.49
CA TYR A 237 13.39 -2.10 -12.67
C TYR A 237 13.42 -1.85 -11.15
N THR A 238 13.48 -0.60 -10.71
CA THR A 238 13.39 -0.23 -9.28
C THR A 238 11.95 -0.17 -8.75
N SER A 239 10.95 0.01 -9.62
CA SER A 239 9.57 0.33 -9.25
C SER A 239 8.86 -0.75 -8.43
N GLY A 240 8.94 -2.03 -8.84
CA GLY A 240 8.34 -3.17 -8.13
C GLY A 240 8.81 -3.27 -6.68
N ARG A 241 10.14 -3.21 -6.49
CA ARG A 241 10.80 -3.18 -5.17
C ARG A 241 10.24 -2.05 -4.30
N VAL A 242 10.13 -0.84 -4.85
CA VAL A 242 9.59 0.31 -4.11
C VAL A 242 8.15 0.07 -3.68
N TYR A 243 7.29 -0.54 -4.50
CA TYR A 243 5.93 -0.89 -4.08
C TYR A 243 5.92 -1.86 -2.89
N VAL A 244 6.58 -3.02 -2.99
CA VAL A 244 6.55 -4.03 -1.90
C VAL A 244 7.24 -3.50 -0.63
N LEU A 245 8.40 -2.83 -0.78
CA LEU A 245 9.09 -2.17 0.33
C LEU A 245 8.19 -1.13 1.02
N SER A 246 7.44 -0.34 0.25
CA SER A 246 6.48 0.63 0.79
C SER A 246 5.37 -0.05 1.58
N MET A 247 4.80 -1.15 1.05
CA MET A 247 3.78 -1.94 1.74
C MET A 247 4.31 -2.54 3.06
N LEU A 248 5.49 -3.18 3.02
CA LEU A 248 6.11 -3.78 4.19
C LEU A 248 6.41 -2.76 5.29
N ILE A 249 6.92 -1.58 4.95
CA ILE A 249 7.18 -0.53 5.94
C ILE A 249 5.85 0.03 6.51
N ASN A 250 4.80 0.20 5.70
CA ASN A 250 3.47 0.59 6.19
C ASN A 250 2.92 -0.41 7.24
N LEU A 251 3.16 -1.71 7.04
CA LEU A 251 2.84 -2.75 8.03
C LEU A 251 3.74 -2.67 9.26
N ASN A 252 5.07 -2.57 9.07
CA ASN A 252 6.06 -2.61 10.14
C ASN A 252 6.02 -1.38 11.08
N ILE A 253 5.48 -0.24 10.65
CA ILE A 253 5.29 0.96 11.48
C ILE A 253 4.52 0.66 12.78
N ARG A 254 3.65 -0.35 12.80
CA ARG A 254 2.87 -0.79 13.99
C ARG A 254 3.72 -1.03 15.23
N ASP A 255 4.87 -1.71 15.09
CA ASP A 255 5.74 -2.10 16.21
C ASP A 255 6.64 -0.95 16.71
N SER A 256 6.88 0.05 15.85
CA SER A 256 7.70 1.22 16.18
C SER A 256 7.14 2.08 17.34
N SER A 257 5.89 1.82 17.76
CA SER A 257 5.21 2.42 18.91
C SER A 257 5.18 1.53 20.17
N GLY A 258 5.88 0.40 20.17
CA GLY A 258 6.23 -0.39 21.36
C GLY A 258 7.69 -0.19 21.79
N ARG A 259 8.61 -0.11 20.83
CA ARG A 259 10.06 0.03 21.10
C ARG A 259 10.56 1.44 21.46
N SER A 260 9.71 2.46 21.42
CA SER A 260 10.07 3.83 21.82
C SER A 260 9.80 4.09 23.32
N GLN A 261 10.23 3.18 24.20
CA GLN A 261 10.04 3.33 25.64
C GLN A 261 11.24 2.87 26.46
N ASN A 262 12.07 3.84 26.83
CA ASN A 262 12.86 3.84 28.07
C ASN A 262 12.68 5.21 28.75
N TRP A 263 11.42 5.57 29.01
CA TRP A 263 11.02 6.53 30.04
C TRP A 263 9.70 6.05 30.69
N THR A 264 9.58 6.35 31.98
CA THR A 264 8.85 5.56 32.97
C THR A 264 7.34 5.85 33.08
N THR A 265 6.66 4.90 33.75
CA THR A 265 5.39 5.06 34.50
C THR A 265 4.08 4.76 33.76
N SER A 266 3.41 3.73 34.29
CA SER A 266 1.96 3.43 34.42
C SER A 266 0.96 4.43 33.79
N SER A 267 -0.09 4.00 33.09
CA SER A 267 -1.10 3.04 33.58
C SER A 267 -1.91 2.36 32.46
N ASP A 268 -2.70 1.35 32.84
CA ASP A 268 -3.56 0.55 31.96
C ASP A 268 -4.76 1.37 31.42
N GLN A 269 -4.86 1.53 30.10
CA GLN A 269 -6.02 2.17 29.46
C GLN A 269 -6.27 1.61 28.05
N ARG A 270 -7.20 0.64 27.96
CA ARG A 270 -7.73 0.12 26.69
C ARG A 270 -8.68 1.14 26.06
N GLU A 271 -8.15 2.04 25.23
CA GLU A 271 -8.92 3.09 24.55
C GLU A 271 -9.71 2.55 23.33
N THR A 272 -11.01 2.32 23.52
CA THR A 272 -11.96 2.10 22.41
C THR A 272 -12.25 3.40 21.65
N VAL A 273 -12.20 3.39 20.32
CA VAL A 273 -12.30 4.61 19.50
C VAL A 273 -13.57 4.62 18.65
N ARG A 274 -14.37 5.69 18.74
CA ARG A 274 -15.56 5.89 17.88
C ARG A 274 -15.24 6.74 16.67
N PHE A 275 -15.63 6.25 15.49
CA PHE A 275 -15.45 6.94 14.21
C PHE A 275 -16.74 7.62 13.74
N ALA A 276 -16.60 8.60 12.85
CA ALA A 276 -17.71 9.47 12.38
C ALA A 276 -18.83 8.75 11.59
N ASN A 277 -18.66 7.46 11.29
CA ASN A 277 -19.68 6.58 10.71
C ASN A 277 -20.51 5.82 11.77
N GLY A 278 -20.37 6.19 13.05
CA GLY A 278 -21.06 5.55 14.17
C GLY A 278 -20.46 4.20 14.60
N THR A 279 -19.46 3.67 13.88
CA THR A 279 -18.83 2.41 14.26
C THR A 279 -17.78 2.65 15.35
N THR A 280 -17.85 1.84 16.41
CA THR A 280 -16.77 1.78 17.40
C THR A 280 -15.74 0.78 16.88
N TYR A 281 -14.50 1.22 16.69
CA TYR A 281 -13.39 0.36 16.30
C TYR A 281 -12.30 0.42 17.36
N ASN A 282 -11.87 -0.75 17.78
CA ASN A 282 -10.87 -0.96 18.79
C ASN A 282 -9.51 -0.88 18.09
N PHE A 283 -8.79 0.26 18.15
CA PHE A 283 -7.75 0.63 17.17
C PHE A 283 -6.64 -0.43 16.98
N THR A 284 -6.28 -1.17 18.04
CA THR A 284 -5.30 -2.26 18.04
C THR A 284 -5.81 -3.58 17.44
N THR A 285 -7.11 -3.69 17.17
CA THR A 285 -7.87 -4.92 16.89
C THR A 285 -8.68 -4.84 15.58
N ASP A 286 -9.08 -3.62 15.19
CA ASP A 286 -9.93 -3.35 14.03
C ASP A 286 -9.21 -2.72 12.84
N PHE A 287 -8.00 -2.20 13.04
CA PHE A 287 -7.06 -1.92 11.94
C PHE A 287 -6.20 -3.15 11.61
N TYR A 288 -5.88 -3.95 12.62
CA TYR A 288 -5.20 -5.23 12.51
C TYR A 288 -5.70 -6.13 13.66
N PRO A 289 -6.31 -7.29 13.42
CA PRO A 289 -6.82 -8.13 14.51
C PRO A 289 -5.67 -8.83 15.26
N SER A 290 -5.42 -8.40 16.49
CA SER A 290 -4.79 -9.19 17.55
C SER A 290 -5.86 -9.79 18.47
N GLU A 291 -5.67 -11.00 18.97
CA GLU A 291 -6.57 -11.57 19.98
C GLU A 291 -6.49 -10.83 21.34
N PRO A 292 -7.53 -10.96 22.18
CA PRO A 292 -7.52 -10.40 23.54
C PRO A 292 -6.50 -11.14 24.42
N ASP A 293 -5.94 -10.43 25.41
CA ASP A 293 -5.03 -11.01 26.40
C ASP A 293 -5.66 -12.23 27.09
N SER A 294 -4.98 -13.38 27.02
CA SER A 294 -5.45 -14.67 27.56
C SER A 294 -5.37 -14.77 29.09
N THR A 295 -5.43 -13.64 29.81
CA THR A 295 -5.46 -13.54 31.26
C THR A 295 -6.87 -13.24 31.78
N ASN A 296 -7.82 -14.11 31.48
CA ASN A 296 -8.91 -14.40 32.41
C ASN A 296 -9.54 -15.78 32.13
N SER A 297 -9.15 -16.77 32.93
CA SER A 297 -9.82 -18.07 33.00
C SER A 297 -11.18 -17.88 33.69
N GLY A 298 -12.26 -17.80 32.91
CA GLY A 298 -13.62 -17.66 33.41
C GLY A 298 -14.64 -18.24 32.42
N SER A 299 -15.04 -19.49 32.68
CA SER A 299 -16.02 -20.29 31.92
C SER A 299 -17.25 -19.53 31.37
N VAL A 300 -17.71 -19.88 30.15
CA VAL A 300 -18.99 -20.60 29.91
C VAL A 300 -19.25 -20.87 28.40
N LYS A 301 -19.42 -22.16 28.08
CA LYS A 301 -20.22 -22.84 27.02
C LYS A 301 -20.59 -22.15 25.67
N SER A 302 -20.06 -22.75 24.59
CA SER A 302 -20.71 -23.24 23.34
C SER A 302 -21.79 -22.42 22.58
N SER A 303 -21.54 -22.31 21.26
CA SER A 303 -22.32 -21.89 20.06
C SER A 303 -23.84 -22.28 19.99
N PRO A 304 -24.64 -21.80 18.99
CA PRO A 304 -24.28 -21.04 17.77
C PRO A 304 -25.22 -19.87 17.32
N PHE A 305 -24.73 -19.11 16.33
CA PHE A 305 -25.45 -18.50 15.18
C PHE A 305 -26.96 -18.17 15.30
N LEU A 306 -27.32 -16.87 15.36
CA LEU A 306 -28.59 -16.36 14.82
C LEU A 306 -28.51 -14.84 14.53
N LEU A 307 -29.10 -14.42 13.42
CA LEU A 307 -29.26 -13.03 13.01
C LEU A 307 -30.53 -12.44 13.63
N THR A 308 -30.42 -11.32 14.35
CA THR A 308 -31.57 -10.43 14.58
C THR A 308 -31.13 -8.97 14.65
N SER A 309 -31.59 -8.17 13.70
CA SER A 309 -31.54 -6.71 13.78
C SER A 309 -32.56 -6.22 14.79
N GLN A 310 -32.17 -5.32 15.70
CA GLN A 310 -33.12 -4.44 16.35
C GLN A 310 -32.81 -2.97 16.01
N SER A 311 -33.75 -2.40 15.25
CA SER A 311 -33.90 -0.97 15.07
C SER A 311 -34.82 -0.44 16.17
N SER A 312 -34.47 0.66 16.81
CA SER A 312 -35.31 1.33 17.79
C SER A 312 -35.61 2.75 17.32
N ALA A 313 -36.79 2.92 16.73
CA ALA A 313 -37.35 4.23 16.42
C ALA A 313 -38.19 4.72 17.61
N ASN A 314 -37.95 5.96 18.06
CA ASN A 314 -38.79 6.63 19.06
C ASN A 314 -39.71 7.65 18.36
N ILE A 315 -41.02 7.51 18.57
CA ILE A 315 -42.04 8.52 18.23
C ILE A 315 -42.97 8.70 19.46
N SER A 316 -43.57 9.89 19.55
CA SER A 316 -44.12 10.59 20.72
C SER A 316 -45.41 10.06 21.38
N GLY A 317 -45.47 10.18 22.72
CA GLY A 317 -46.30 11.20 23.41
C GLY A 317 -47.69 10.82 23.97
N THR A 318 -47.97 11.18 25.25
CA THR A 318 -48.99 12.17 25.71
C THR A 318 -49.37 12.05 27.22
N GLN A 319 -48.89 13.02 28.02
CA GLN A 319 -49.60 13.80 29.07
C GLN A 319 -50.14 13.16 30.40
N PRO A 320 -50.52 13.96 31.45
CA PRO A 320 -50.01 13.78 32.83
C PRO A 320 -51.14 13.55 33.88
N PRO A 321 -50.85 13.50 35.20
CA PRO A 321 -50.60 14.71 36.04
C PRO A 321 -49.31 14.55 36.91
N GLU A 322 -49.00 15.22 38.03
CA GLU A 322 -49.64 16.24 38.91
C GLU A 322 -48.53 17.05 39.66
N ILE A 323 -48.85 18.11 40.41
CA ILE A 323 -47.95 18.72 41.44
C ILE A 323 -48.76 19.06 42.70
N GLU A 324 -48.39 18.50 43.85
CA GLU A 324 -48.94 18.85 45.16
C GLU A 324 -47.81 19.31 46.12
N MET A 325 -47.99 20.47 46.75
CA MET A 325 -47.08 21.00 47.79
C MET A 325 -47.81 21.01 49.14
N VAL A 326 -47.19 20.42 50.17
CA VAL A 326 -47.56 20.67 51.58
C VAL A 326 -46.26 20.80 52.41
N PRO A 327 -46.12 21.82 53.27
CA PRO A 327 -44.89 22.09 54.01
C PRO A 327 -44.91 21.49 55.43
N THR A 328 -43.75 21.38 56.08
CA THR A 328 -43.68 21.48 57.55
C THR A 328 -42.35 22.07 58.02
N ASP A 329 -42.41 22.67 59.20
CA ASP A 329 -41.53 23.72 59.70
C ASP A 329 -40.48 23.24 60.73
N THR A 330 -39.46 24.09 60.93
CA THR A 330 -38.56 24.23 62.10
C THR A 330 -38.48 23.15 63.21
N LYS A 331 -37.23 22.77 63.58
CA LYS A 331 -36.59 23.29 64.83
C LYS A 331 -35.10 22.94 65.04
N GLN A 332 -34.51 23.82 65.85
CA GLN A 332 -33.14 23.99 66.36
C GLN A 332 -32.45 22.75 66.97
N VAL A 333 -31.10 22.77 67.03
CA VAL A 333 -30.24 23.00 68.23
C VAL A 333 -28.76 22.78 67.82
N THR A 334 -27.90 23.80 67.70
CA THR A 334 -27.02 24.48 68.70
C THR A 334 -25.79 23.68 69.20
N GLU A 335 -24.66 24.41 69.33
CA GLU A 335 -23.47 24.14 70.20
C GLU A 335 -22.49 23.00 69.80
N VAL A 336 -21.16 23.17 69.91
CA VAL A 336 -20.31 24.30 70.38
C VAL A 336 -19.23 24.62 69.33
#